data_AF-A0A1D6N2V8-F1
#
_entry.id   AF-A0A1D6N2V8-F1
#
_cell.length_a   1.000
_cell.length_b   1.000
_cell.length_c   1.000
_cell.angle_alpha   90.00
_cell.angle_beta   90.00
_cell.angle_gamma   90.00
#
_symmetry.space_group_name_H-M   'P 1'
#
loop_
_entity.id
_entity.type
_entity.pdbx_description
1 polymer ?
#
loop_
_entity_poly.entity_id
_entity_poly.type
_entity_poly.pdbx_seq_one_letter_code
_entity_poly.pdbx_strand_id
1 'polypeptide(L)'
;MLLVSGLTTILHTFLGSRLPLIQGSSFVYLAPALVIANSEEFRNLTDNKFKHIMRELQGAILVGSVFQIILGYTGLISLFLSADFLKLSSLPVGKIGALLASIPLALAASVLCFTWALIVALGMSTLRYTQAASSRNMIIVGFTLFISLSIPAYFQQYEPSSNLILPSYLLSYAAASSGPVHTASSGLNYALNALLSIDVVVALLVALILDNTVPGSRQERGVYI
;
A
#
# COMPACT_ATOMS: atom_id res chain seq x y z
N MET A 1 3.66 3.83 -3.17
CA MET A 1 2.67 3.82 -2.06
C MET A 1 3.19 3.04 -0.85
N LEU A 2 3.66 1.80 -1.00
CA LEU A 2 4.17 1.00 0.15
C LEU A 2 5.40 1.60 0.84
N LEU A 3 6.41 2.04 0.08
CA LEU A 3 7.60 2.69 0.66
C LEU A 3 7.22 4.00 1.38
N VAL A 4 6.37 4.82 0.76
CA VAL A 4 5.88 6.08 1.34
C VAL A 4 5.05 5.82 2.60
N SER A 5 4.15 4.82 2.55
CA SER A 5 3.35 4.35 3.69
C SER A 5 4.23 3.91 4.85
N GLY A 6 5.25 3.08 4.59
CA GLY A 6 6.23 2.65 5.59
C GLY A 6 7.00 3.83 6.19
N LEU A 7 7.47 4.77 5.35
CA LEU A 7 8.17 5.97 5.82
C LEU A 7 7.25 6.86 6.68
N THR A 8 5.99 7.04 6.27
CA THR A 8 5.01 7.82 7.05
C THR A 8 4.67 7.15 8.36
N THR A 9 4.57 5.82 8.42
CA THR A 9 4.33 5.09 9.67
C THR A 9 5.53 5.19 10.62
N ILE A 10 6.77 5.17 10.10
CA ILE A 10 7.98 5.46 10.88
C ILE A 10 7.94 6.90 11.43
N LEU A 11 7.67 7.89 10.58
CA LEU A 11 7.52 9.29 11.01
C LEU A 11 6.41 9.47 12.06
N HIS A 12 5.27 8.79 11.91
CA HIS A 12 4.15 8.83 12.84
C HIS A 12 4.52 8.21 14.20
N THR A 13 5.31 7.13 14.20
CA THR A 13 5.76 6.48 15.44
C THR A 13 6.84 7.26 16.18
N PHE A 14 7.70 8.00 15.47
CA PHE A 14 8.75 8.83 16.09
C PHE A 14 8.29 10.24 16.50
N LEU A 15 7.57 10.96 15.64
CA LEU A 15 7.15 12.36 15.86
C LEU A 15 5.66 12.53 16.17
N GLY A 16 4.83 11.52 15.87
CA GLY A 16 3.37 11.58 15.99
C GLY A 16 2.84 10.88 17.24
N SER A 17 1.67 10.22 17.09
CA SER A 17 0.92 9.59 18.19
C SER A 17 1.57 8.35 18.83
N ARG A 18 2.79 7.98 18.40
CA ARG A 18 3.53 6.78 18.83
C ARG A 18 2.83 5.44 18.59
N LEU A 19 1.74 5.44 17.82
CA LEU A 19 1.01 4.24 17.42
C LEU A 19 1.46 3.81 16.02
N PRO A 20 1.76 2.50 15.80
CA PRO A 20 2.10 1.97 14.49
C PRO A 20 0.83 1.87 13.61
N LEU A 21 0.39 3.00 13.08
CA LEU A 21 -0.73 3.08 12.15
C LEU A 21 -0.21 3.04 10.71
N ILE A 22 -0.62 2.01 9.97
CA ILE A 22 -0.34 1.87 8.54
C ILE A 22 -1.27 2.84 7.79
N GLN A 23 -0.74 3.96 7.33
CA GLN A 23 -1.49 4.89 6.49
C GLN A 23 -1.47 4.42 5.03
N GLY A 24 -2.65 4.11 4.51
CA GLY A 24 -2.89 3.77 3.11
C GLY A 24 -3.50 4.94 2.32
N SER A 25 -3.49 4.84 0.99
CA SER A 25 -4.19 5.78 0.11
C SER A 25 -5.70 5.66 0.33
N SER A 26 -6.35 6.76 0.72
CA SER A 26 -7.80 6.79 0.94
C SER A 26 -8.56 6.78 -0.38
N PHE A 27 -9.61 5.95 -0.48
CA PHE A 27 -10.54 5.93 -1.62
C PHE A 27 -11.28 7.26 -1.84
N VAL A 28 -11.30 8.13 -0.82
CA VAL A 28 -11.95 9.45 -0.88
C VAL A 28 -11.33 10.36 -1.96
N TYR A 29 -10.07 10.15 -2.31
CA TYR A 29 -9.39 10.94 -3.35
C TYR A 29 -9.73 10.53 -4.78
N LEU A 30 -10.44 9.41 -4.98
CA LEU A 30 -10.77 8.89 -6.31
C LEU A 30 -11.82 9.76 -7.02
N ALA A 31 -12.85 10.22 -6.31
CA ALA A 31 -13.88 11.07 -6.89
C ALA A 31 -13.33 12.44 -7.38
N PRO A 32 -12.54 13.19 -6.59
CA PRO A 32 -11.87 14.40 -7.06
C PRO A 32 -10.92 14.14 -8.24
N ALA A 33 -10.16 13.05 -8.20
CA ALA A 33 -9.23 12.69 -9.28
C ALA A 33 -9.95 12.43 -10.60
N LEU A 34 -11.11 11.76 -10.56
CA LEU A 34 -11.93 11.48 -11.75
C LEU A 34 -12.52 12.76 -12.34
N VAL A 35 -12.95 13.70 -11.49
CA VAL A 35 -13.49 15.00 -11.89
C VAL A 35 -12.41 15.85 -12.57
N ILE A 36 -11.23 15.94 -11.97
CA ILE A 36 -10.09 16.67 -12.55
C ILE A 36 -9.67 16.03 -13.88
N ALA A 37 -9.61 14.70 -13.96
CA ALA A 37 -9.22 14.01 -15.19
C ALA A 37 -10.21 14.18 -16.37
N ASN A 38 -11.49 14.48 -16.08
CA ASN A 38 -12.55 14.65 -17.06
C ASN A 38 -12.96 16.11 -17.30
N SER A 39 -12.26 17.09 -16.71
CA SER A 39 -12.59 18.50 -16.91
C SER A 39 -12.42 18.90 -18.39
N GLU A 40 -13.26 19.84 -18.84
CA GLU A 40 -13.27 20.32 -20.23
C GLU A 40 -11.92 20.93 -20.64
N GLU A 41 -11.19 21.49 -19.68
CA GLU A 41 -9.87 22.09 -19.85
C GLU A 41 -8.79 21.06 -20.25
N PHE A 42 -8.83 19.84 -19.71
CA PHE A 42 -7.90 18.76 -20.07
C PHE A 42 -8.39 17.87 -21.22
N ARG A 43 -9.63 18.07 -21.70
CA ARG A 43 -10.19 17.29 -22.83
C ARG A 43 -9.64 17.73 -24.18
N ASN A 44 -9.32 19.00 -24.36
CA ASN A 44 -8.81 19.56 -25.62
C ASN A 44 -7.27 19.53 -25.78
N LEU A 45 -6.53 19.05 -24.77
CA LEU A 45 -5.07 18.93 -24.83
C LEU A 45 -4.67 17.57 -25.40
N THR A 46 -4.10 17.56 -26.62
CA THR A 46 -3.65 16.35 -27.32
C THR A 46 -2.25 15.90 -26.87
N ASP A 47 -1.36 16.84 -26.52
CA ASP A 47 0.00 16.55 -26.05
C ASP A 47 0.13 16.69 -24.53
N ASN A 48 0.87 15.76 -23.90
CA ASN A 48 1.23 15.78 -22.48
C ASN A 48 0.07 15.85 -21.47
N LYS A 49 -1.15 15.47 -21.87
CA LYS A 49 -2.37 15.45 -21.04
C LYS A 49 -2.16 14.80 -19.67
N PHE A 50 -1.53 13.62 -19.64
CA PHE A 50 -1.27 12.89 -18.39
C PHE A 50 -0.38 13.69 -17.42
N LYS A 51 0.65 14.37 -17.93
CA LYS A 51 1.58 15.16 -17.13
C LYS A 51 0.90 16.37 -16.50
N HIS A 52 0.00 17.03 -17.25
CA HIS A 52 -0.79 18.15 -16.74
C HIS A 52 -1.78 17.71 -15.66
N ILE A 53 -2.53 16.63 -15.88
CA ILE A 53 -3.48 16.07 -14.91
C ILE A 53 -2.75 15.65 -13.63
N MET A 54 -1.62 14.95 -13.75
CA MET A 54 -0.84 14.51 -12.58
C MET A 54 -0.27 15.69 -11.78
N ARG A 55 0.14 16.76 -12.45
CA ARG A 55 0.64 17.97 -11.78
C ARG A 55 -0.46 18.69 -11.00
N GLU A 56 -1.64 18.86 -11.59
CA GLU A 56 -2.78 19.47 -10.90
C GLU A 56 -3.31 18.60 -9.76
N LEU A 57 -3.40 17.29 -9.96
CA LEU A 57 -3.83 16.37 -8.91
C LEU A 57 -2.87 16.41 -7.71
N GLN A 58 -1.56 16.39 -7.96
CA GLN A 58 -0.55 16.48 -6.90
C GLN A 58 -0.56 17.85 -6.21
N GLY A 59 -0.75 18.94 -6.96
CA GLY A 59 -0.88 20.28 -6.41
C GLY A 59 -2.12 20.44 -5.51
N ALA A 60 -3.28 19.99 -5.98
CA ALA A 60 -4.53 20.03 -5.23
C ALA A 60 -4.45 19.20 -3.93
N ILE A 61 -3.85 18.00 -3.99
CA ILE A 61 -3.64 17.17 -2.80
C ILE A 61 -2.68 17.85 -1.82
N LEU A 62 -1.59 18.47 -2.30
CA LEU A 62 -0.64 19.18 -1.44
C LEU A 62 -1.31 20.34 -0.69
N VAL A 63 -2.08 21.17 -1.40
CA VAL A 63 -2.80 22.31 -0.81
C VAL A 63 -3.85 21.83 0.19
N GLY A 64 -4.62 20.79 -0.16
CA GLY A 64 -5.58 20.18 0.76
C GLY A 64 -4.92 19.62 2.01
N SER A 65 -3.73 19.02 1.88
CA SER A 65 -2.95 18.47 2.99
C SER A 65 -2.48 19.57 3.94
N VAL A 66 -1.93 20.66 3.41
CA VAL A 66 -1.47 21.81 4.21
C VAL A 66 -2.65 22.44 4.96
N PHE A 67 -3.78 22.62 4.28
CA PHE A 67 -5.01 23.12 4.91
C PHE A 67 -5.49 22.21 6.04
N GLN A 68 -5.51 20.90 5.82
CA GLN A 68 -5.91 19.91 6.82
C GLN A 68 -4.96 19.85 8.01
N ILE A 69 -3.65 20.03 7.79
CA ILE A 69 -2.65 20.14 8.85
C ILE A 69 -2.93 21.38 9.70
N ILE A 70 -3.19 22.54 9.09
CA ILE A 70 -3.51 23.78 9.81
C ILE A 70 -4.78 23.61 10.65
N LEU A 71 -5.84 23.01 10.10
CA LEU A 71 -7.07 22.71 10.84
C LEU A 71 -6.86 21.68 11.97
N GLY A 72 -5.96 20.71 11.78
CA GLY A 72 -5.58 19.72 12.77
C GLY A 72 -4.84 20.33 13.96
N TYR A 73 -3.84 21.18 13.70
CA TYR A 73 -3.03 21.83 14.73
C TYR A 73 -3.78 22.92 15.49
N THR A 74 -4.72 23.62 14.85
CA THR A 74 -5.54 24.66 15.49
C THR A 74 -6.62 24.08 16.42
N GLY A 75 -6.81 22.76 16.44
CA GLY A 75 -7.81 22.11 17.30
C GLY A 75 -9.26 22.36 16.88
N LEU A 76 -9.50 23.06 15.77
CA LEU A 76 -10.83 23.27 15.19
C LEU A 76 -11.54 21.95 14.89
N ILE A 77 -10.79 20.90 14.55
CA ILE A 77 -11.30 19.53 14.41
C ILE A 77 -11.91 19.00 15.72
N SER A 78 -11.43 19.38 16.91
CA SER A 78 -12.07 18.99 18.18
C SER A 78 -13.42 19.68 18.40
N LEU A 79 -13.63 20.87 17.81
CA LEU A 79 -14.92 21.56 17.81
C LEU A 79 -15.91 20.87 16.87
N PHE A 80 -15.45 20.38 15.71
CA PHE A 80 -16.23 19.52 14.81
C PHE A 80 -16.49 18.12 15.39
N LEU A 81 -15.58 17.59 16.20
CA LEU A 81 -15.77 16.31 16.91
C LEU A 81 -16.51 16.47 18.24
N SER A 82 -16.85 17.70 18.63
CA SER A 82 -17.63 17.96 19.85
C SER A 82 -18.96 17.21 19.78
N ALA A 83 -19.41 16.70 20.92
CA ALA A 83 -20.54 15.78 21.00
C ALA A 83 -21.82 16.32 20.33
N ASP A 84 -21.98 17.63 20.27
CA ASP A 84 -23.16 18.29 19.67
C ASP A 84 -23.12 18.26 18.14
N PHE A 85 -21.95 18.50 17.52
CA PHE A 85 -21.78 18.34 16.07
C PHE A 85 -21.73 16.87 15.65
N LEU A 86 -21.13 16.00 16.48
CA LEU A 86 -21.08 14.56 16.23
C LEU A 86 -22.47 13.92 16.28
N LYS A 87 -23.36 14.35 17.19
CA LYS A 87 -24.76 13.89 17.22
C LYS A 87 -25.53 14.32 15.95
N LEU A 88 -25.28 15.53 15.44
CA LEU A 88 -25.94 16.02 14.24
C LEU A 88 -25.41 15.34 12.96
N SER A 89 -24.11 15.05 12.90
CA SER A 89 -23.43 14.44 11.74
C SER A 89 -23.38 12.90 11.76
N SER A 90 -23.56 12.25 12.91
CA SER A 90 -23.59 10.79 13.03
C SER A 90 -24.83 10.16 12.40
N LEU A 91 -25.95 10.89 12.26
CA LEU A 91 -27.12 10.37 11.55
C LEU A 91 -26.85 10.10 10.05
N PRO A 92 -26.29 11.03 9.26
CA PRO A 92 -25.94 10.74 7.87
C PRO A 92 -24.73 9.80 7.75
N VAL A 93 -23.70 9.94 8.59
CA VAL A 93 -22.50 9.08 8.53
C VAL A 93 -22.81 7.64 8.95
N GLY A 94 -23.64 7.43 9.97
CA GLY A 94 -24.09 6.11 10.39
C GLY A 94 -25.00 5.44 9.36
N LYS A 95 -25.85 6.22 8.65
CA LYS A 95 -26.63 5.72 7.51
C LYS A 95 -25.73 5.29 6.34
N ILE A 96 -24.71 6.08 6.02
CA ILE A 96 -23.72 5.72 4.99
C ILE A 96 -22.93 4.48 5.42
N GLY A 97 -22.53 4.39 6.70
CA GLY A 97 -21.86 3.20 7.26
C GLY A 97 -22.73 1.95 7.22
N ALA A 98 -24.02 2.07 7.53
CA ALA A 98 -24.98 0.97 7.40
C ALA A 98 -25.19 0.56 5.93
N LEU A 99 -25.19 1.53 5.00
CA LEU A 99 -25.27 1.28 3.56
C LEU A 99 -24.01 0.56 3.06
N LEU A 100 -22.83 0.95 3.53
CA LEU A 100 -21.56 0.27 3.27
C LEU A 100 -21.53 -1.15 3.88
N ALA A 101 -22.06 -1.33 5.09
CA ALA A 101 -22.19 -2.64 5.73
C ALA A 101 -23.22 -3.55 5.04
N SER A 102 -24.22 -2.96 4.36
CA SER A 102 -25.21 -3.70 3.55
C SER A 102 -24.66 -4.18 2.21
N ILE A 103 -23.46 -3.75 1.80
CA ILE A 103 -22.82 -4.23 0.58
C ILE A 103 -22.53 -5.74 0.75
N PRO A 104 -23.06 -6.59 -0.15
CA PRO A 104 -22.73 -8.01 -0.15
C PRO A 104 -21.23 -8.25 -0.13
N LEU A 105 -20.75 -9.21 0.67
CA LEU A 105 -19.32 -9.55 0.76
C LEU A 105 -18.70 -9.86 -0.63
N ALA A 106 -19.50 -10.38 -1.56
CA ALA A 106 -19.08 -10.64 -2.94
C ALA A 106 -18.70 -9.36 -3.70
N LEU A 107 -19.41 -8.25 -3.49
CA LEU A 107 -19.11 -6.96 -4.13
C LEU A 107 -17.88 -6.30 -3.50
N ALA A 108 -17.69 -6.42 -2.19
CA ALA A 108 -16.47 -5.96 -1.53
C ALA A 108 -15.25 -6.74 -2.02
N ALA A 109 -15.36 -8.07 -2.14
CA ALA A 109 -14.30 -8.93 -2.64
C ALA A 109 -13.95 -8.65 -4.12
N SER A 110 -14.95 -8.37 -4.97
CA SER A 110 -14.71 -8.08 -6.38
C SER A 110 -13.98 -6.74 -6.57
N VAL A 111 -14.36 -5.70 -5.82
CA VAL A 111 -13.67 -4.40 -5.85
C VAL A 111 -12.22 -4.53 -5.34
N LEU A 112 -12.00 -5.29 -4.27
CA LEU A 112 -10.65 -5.58 -3.78
C LEU A 112 -9.81 -6.34 -4.82
N CYS A 113 -10.38 -7.37 -5.45
CA CYS A 113 -9.73 -8.12 -6.53
C CYS A 113 -9.33 -7.20 -7.69
N PHE A 114 -10.24 -6.33 -8.14
CA PHE A 114 -9.97 -5.37 -9.20
C PHE A 114 -8.86 -4.38 -8.80
N THR A 115 -8.85 -3.94 -7.55
CA THR A 115 -7.82 -3.02 -7.04
C THR A 115 -6.45 -3.66 -7.05
N TRP A 116 -6.32 -4.91 -6.56
CA TRP A 116 -5.05 -5.64 -6.61
C TRP A 116 -4.61 -5.93 -8.04
N ALA A 117 -5.53 -6.31 -8.94
CA ALA A 117 -5.24 -6.51 -10.35
C ALA A 117 -4.73 -5.23 -11.02
N LEU A 118 -5.32 -4.07 -10.69
CA LEU A 118 -4.89 -2.76 -11.20
C LEU A 118 -3.50 -2.38 -10.67
N ILE A 119 -3.18 -2.65 -9.40
CA ILE A 119 -1.84 -2.44 -8.84
C ILE A 119 -0.81 -3.29 -9.59
N VAL A 120 -1.11 -4.56 -9.85
CA VAL A 120 -0.24 -5.45 -10.64
C VAL A 120 -0.08 -4.95 -12.07
N ALA A 121 -1.16 -4.52 -12.72
CA ALA A 121 -1.12 -3.98 -14.07
C ALA A 121 -0.26 -2.71 -14.18
N LEU A 122 -0.38 -1.81 -13.20
CA LEU A 122 0.48 -0.62 -13.10
C LEU A 122 1.94 -0.99 -12.80
N GLY A 123 2.20 -2.01 -11.96
CA GLY A 123 3.55 -2.51 -11.72
C GLY A 123 4.18 -3.12 -12.98
N MET A 124 3.39 -3.84 -13.79
CA MET A 124 3.84 -4.36 -15.09
C MET A 124 4.04 -3.26 -16.12
N SER A 125 3.28 -2.16 -16.05
CA SER A 125 3.44 -1.04 -16.99
C SER A 125 4.74 -0.28 -16.74
N THR A 126 5.22 -0.18 -15.49
CA THR A 126 6.50 0.46 -15.19
C THR A 126 7.70 -0.35 -15.69
N LEU A 127 7.59 -1.68 -15.75
CA LEU A 127 8.64 -2.54 -16.33
C LEU A 127 8.88 -2.25 -17.82
N ARG A 128 7.91 -1.67 -18.53
CA ARG A 128 8.08 -1.26 -19.94
C ARG A 128 9.10 -0.15 -20.15
N TYR A 129 9.39 0.64 -19.12
CA TYR A 129 10.44 1.67 -19.17
C TYR A 129 11.85 1.10 -19.01
N THR A 130 11.96 -0.18 -18.64
CA THR A 130 13.22 -0.93 -18.63
C THR A 130 13.31 -1.82 -19.87
N GLN A 131 14.50 -2.32 -20.19
CA GLN A 131 14.69 -3.29 -21.27
C GLN A 131 14.08 -4.66 -20.86
N ALA A 132 12.76 -4.78 -20.86
CA ALA A 132 12.03 -5.97 -20.37
C ALA A 132 12.32 -7.25 -21.17
N ALA A 133 12.82 -7.12 -22.41
CA ALA A 133 13.27 -8.23 -23.25
C ALA A 133 14.71 -8.70 -22.94
N SER A 134 15.44 -8.03 -22.03
CA SER A 134 16.75 -8.51 -21.60
C SER A 134 16.60 -9.76 -20.73
N SER A 135 17.43 -10.77 -21.00
CA SER A 135 17.49 -12.01 -20.21
C SER A 135 17.75 -11.73 -18.73
N ARG A 136 18.56 -10.71 -18.40
CA ARG A 136 18.81 -10.24 -17.04
C ARG A 136 17.51 -9.88 -16.33
N ASN A 137 16.74 -8.95 -16.90
CA ASN A 137 15.53 -8.43 -16.25
C ASN A 137 14.43 -9.49 -16.17
N MET A 138 14.29 -10.35 -17.20
CA MET A 138 13.35 -11.47 -17.17
C MET A 138 13.68 -12.47 -16.06
N ILE A 139 14.97 -12.81 -15.87
CA ILE A 139 15.41 -13.69 -14.79
C ILE A 139 15.16 -13.05 -13.43
N ILE A 140 15.50 -11.76 -13.24
CA ILE A 140 15.29 -11.06 -11.98
C ILE A 140 13.80 -11.07 -11.61
N VAL A 141 12.91 -10.69 -12.53
CA VAL A 141 11.46 -10.66 -12.28
C VAL A 141 10.90 -12.05 -12.03
N GLY A 142 11.21 -13.02 -12.89
CA GLY A 142 10.70 -14.39 -12.77
C GLY A 142 11.17 -15.09 -11.50
N PHE A 143 12.47 -14.98 -11.18
CA PHE A 143 13.03 -15.57 -9.96
C PHE A 143 12.50 -14.88 -8.70
N THR A 144 12.38 -13.55 -8.71
CA THR A 144 11.79 -12.82 -7.59
C THR A 144 10.36 -13.30 -7.34
N LEU A 145 9.51 -13.36 -8.37
CA LEU A 145 8.12 -13.84 -8.22
C LEU A 145 8.07 -15.27 -7.66
N PHE A 146 8.92 -16.17 -8.14
CA PHE A 146 8.98 -17.54 -7.67
C PHE A 146 9.35 -17.62 -6.17
N ILE A 147 10.42 -16.95 -5.75
CA ILE A 147 10.87 -16.96 -4.35
C ILE A 147 9.88 -16.25 -3.43
N SER A 148 9.24 -15.18 -3.92
CA SER A 148 8.26 -14.40 -3.17
C SER A 148 6.98 -15.17 -2.86
N LEU A 149 6.63 -16.18 -3.65
CA LEU A 149 5.52 -17.08 -3.35
C LEU A 149 5.99 -18.30 -2.56
N SER A 150 7.18 -18.81 -2.86
CA SER A 150 7.68 -20.05 -2.25
C SER A 150 8.09 -19.89 -0.78
N ILE A 151 8.80 -18.81 -0.41
CA ILE A 151 9.27 -18.61 0.97
C ILE A 151 8.10 -18.36 1.92
N PRO A 152 7.19 -17.39 1.66
CA PRO A 152 6.03 -17.20 2.53
C PRO A 152 5.16 -18.45 2.62
N ALA A 153 4.95 -19.17 1.52
CA ALA A 153 4.18 -20.43 1.56
C ALA A 153 4.82 -21.49 2.48
N TYR A 154 6.14 -21.51 2.62
CA TYR A 154 6.83 -22.37 3.59
C TYR A 154 6.61 -21.89 5.04
N PHE A 155 6.71 -20.58 5.29
CA PHE A 155 6.52 -20.02 6.63
C PHE A 155 5.07 -20.13 7.10
N GLN A 156 4.10 -19.91 6.22
CA GLN A 156 2.66 -19.96 6.50
C GLN A 156 2.14 -21.36 6.88
N GLN A 157 2.94 -22.42 6.72
CA GLN A 157 2.60 -23.78 7.15
C GLN A 157 2.75 -24.00 8.66
N TYR A 158 3.46 -23.12 9.36
CA TYR A 158 3.71 -23.27 10.79
C TYR A 158 2.49 -22.81 11.61
N GLU A 159 1.94 -23.73 12.41
CA GLU A 159 0.79 -23.44 13.25
C GLU A 159 1.17 -22.54 14.45
N PRO A 160 0.32 -21.56 14.81
CA PRO A 160 0.61 -20.64 15.90
C PRO A 160 0.63 -21.34 17.26
N SER A 161 1.60 -21.00 18.10
CA SER A 161 1.70 -21.48 19.49
C SER A 161 0.72 -20.77 20.44
N SER A 162 -0.48 -20.38 19.97
CA SER A 162 -1.47 -19.62 20.75
C SER A 162 -2.86 -20.22 20.65
N ASN A 163 -3.59 -20.29 21.76
CA ASN A 163 -4.97 -20.76 21.84
C ASN A 163 -6.02 -19.74 21.32
N LEU A 164 -5.59 -18.66 20.66
CA LEU A 164 -6.47 -17.60 20.20
C LEU A 164 -7.05 -17.95 18.82
N ILE A 165 -8.38 -17.98 18.70
CA ILE A 165 -9.07 -18.25 17.43
C ILE A 165 -8.91 -17.00 16.54
N LEU A 166 -8.00 -17.08 15.57
CA LEU A 166 -7.79 -16.04 14.57
C LEU A 166 -8.82 -16.18 13.44
N PRO A 167 -9.37 -15.08 12.91
CA PRO A 167 -10.16 -15.10 11.69
C PRO A 167 -9.36 -15.74 10.54
N SER A 168 -10.03 -16.48 9.66
CA SER A 168 -9.38 -17.28 8.59
C SER A 168 -8.42 -16.48 7.68
N TYR A 169 -8.66 -15.19 7.49
CA TYR A 169 -7.81 -14.31 6.69
C TYR A 169 -6.50 -13.87 7.37
N LEU A 170 -6.36 -14.05 8.69
CA LEU A 170 -5.14 -13.75 9.44
C LEU A 170 -4.30 -14.99 9.74
N LEU A 171 -4.79 -16.19 9.41
CA LEU A 171 -4.17 -17.44 9.80
C LEU A 171 -2.76 -17.61 9.20
N SER A 172 -2.56 -17.14 7.96
CA SER A 172 -1.25 -17.14 7.29
C SER A 172 -0.19 -16.33 8.06
N TYR A 173 -0.56 -15.26 8.76
CA TYR A 173 0.38 -14.40 9.48
C TYR A 173 0.70 -14.91 10.89
N ALA A 174 0.02 -15.98 11.33
CA ALA A 174 0.21 -16.57 12.64
C ALA A 174 1.57 -17.29 12.77
N ALA A 175 2.21 -17.60 11.64
CA ALA A 175 3.58 -18.11 11.52
C ALA A 175 4.65 -17.22 12.16
N ALA A 176 4.35 -15.95 12.45
CA ALA A 176 5.24 -15.06 13.20
C ALA A 176 5.64 -15.64 14.57
N SER A 177 4.74 -16.39 15.22
CA SER A 177 4.96 -16.90 16.58
C SER A 177 5.81 -18.17 16.63
N SER A 178 5.69 -19.06 15.65
CA SER A 178 6.22 -20.43 15.68
C SER A 178 7.07 -20.77 14.45
N GLY A 179 7.42 -19.75 13.67
CA GLY A 179 8.15 -19.92 12.43
C GLY A 179 9.57 -20.50 12.63
N PRO A 180 10.20 -20.90 11.53
CA PRO A 180 11.43 -21.68 11.53
C PRO A 180 12.66 -20.94 12.09
N VAL A 181 12.64 -19.60 12.15
CA VAL A 181 13.78 -18.80 12.61
C VAL A 181 13.87 -18.79 14.14
N HIS A 182 14.91 -19.43 14.66
CA HIS A 182 15.20 -19.52 16.10
C HIS A 182 16.58 -18.90 16.41
N THR A 183 16.58 -17.65 16.86
CA THR A 183 17.73 -16.88 17.33
C THR A 183 17.67 -16.70 18.85
N ALA A 184 18.74 -16.18 19.47
CA ALA A 184 18.86 -15.98 20.91
C ALA A 184 17.85 -14.96 21.52
N SER A 185 17.18 -14.13 20.71
CA SER A 185 16.14 -13.21 21.17
C SER A 185 14.78 -13.53 20.56
N SER A 186 13.77 -13.71 21.43
CA SER A 186 12.40 -14.04 21.05
C SER A 186 11.75 -12.94 20.19
N GLY A 187 12.06 -11.67 20.45
CA GLY A 187 11.55 -10.54 19.67
C GLY A 187 12.06 -10.51 18.23
N LEU A 188 13.35 -10.84 17.99
CA LEU A 188 13.87 -10.94 16.63
C LEU A 188 13.27 -12.12 15.87
N ASN A 189 13.05 -13.25 16.55
CA ASN A 189 12.42 -14.41 15.94
C ASN A 189 11.03 -14.05 15.42
N TYR A 190 10.24 -13.37 16.25
CA TYR A 190 8.91 -12.92 15.86
C TYR A 190 8.95 -11.97 14.66
N ALA A 191 9.82 -10.96 14.70
CA ALA A 191 9.96 -9.99 13.61
C ALA A 191 10.41 -10.66 12.30
N LEU A 192 11.42 -11.53 12.34
CA LEU A 192 11.95 -12.19 11.14
C LEU A 192 10.94 -13.18 10.55
N ASN A 193 10.31 -14.01 11.38
CA ASN A 193 9.27 -14.93 10.92
C ASN A 193 8.06 -14.17 10.33
N ALA A 194 7.65 -13.05 10.95
CA ALA A 194 6.59 -12.20 10.40
C ALA A 194 6.99 -11.60 9.04
N LEU A 195 8.18 -11.01 8.93
CA LEU A 195 8.64 -10.40 7.68
C LEU A 195 8.77 -11.42 6.55
N LEU A 196 9.26 -12.63 6.83
CA LEU A 196 9.41 -13.70 5.84
C LEU A 196 8.07 -14.37 5.46
N SER A 197 7.02 -14.22 6.27
CA SER A 197 5.65 -14.66 5.94
C SER A 197 4.90 -13.71 5.00
N ILE A 198 5.43 -12.51 4.72
CA ILE A 198 4.80 -11.49 3.87
C ILE A 198 5.42 -11.54 2.47
N ASP A 199 4.61 -11.89 1.46
CA ASP A 199 5.07 -12.04 0.07
C ASP A 199 5.74 -10.78 -0.49
N VAL A 200 5.18 -9.61 -0.17
CA VAL A 200 5.67 -8.32 -0.66
C VAL A 200 7.05 -7.97 -0.10
N VAL A 201 7.32 -8.35 1.15
CA VAL A 201 8.61 -8.09 1.80
C VAL A 201 9.69 -8.96 1.18
N VAL A 202 9.40 -10.24 0.99
CA VAL A 202 10.31 -11.18 0.31
C VAL A 202 10.58 -10.72 -1.12
N ALA A 203 9.54 -10.29 -1.86
CA ALA A 203 9.68 -9.76 -3.21
C ALA A 203 10.62 -8.55 -3.28
N LEU A 204 10.44 -7.58 -2.38
CA LEU A 204 11.30 -6.41 -2.33
C LEU A 204 12.75 -6.79 -2.04
N LEU A 205 12.98 -7.65 -1.05
CA LEU A 205 14.32 -8.05 -0.61
C LEU A 205 15.05 -8.79 -1.73
N VAL A 206 14.39 -9.77 -2.37
CA VAL A 206 14.99 -10.57 -3.45
C VAL A 206 15.24 -9.71 -4.69
N ALA A 207 14.28 -8.87 -5.08
CA ALA A 207 14.46 -7.96 -6.22
C ALA A 207 15.65 -7.01 -6.00
N LEU A 208 15.78 -6.44 -4.80
CA LEU A 208 16.90 -5.55 -4.47
C LEU A 208 18.24 -6.27 -4.50
N ILE A 209 18.33 -7.47 -3.91
CA ILE A 209 19.58 -8.25 -3.92
C ILE A 209 19.97 -8.60 -5.36
N LEU A 210 19.03 -9.08 -6.16
CA LEU A 210 19.33 -9.50 -7.54
C LEU A 210 19.67 -8.33 -8.45
N ASP A 211 19.00 -7.18 -8.32
CA ASP A 211 19.30 -6.02 -9.16
C ASP A 211 20.71 -5.45 -8.88
N ASN A 212 21.18 -5.55 -7.63
CA ASN A 212 22.54 -5.15 -7.24
C ASN A 212 23.60 -6.20 -7.59
N THR A 213 23.28 -7.49 -7.46
CA THR A 213 24.26 -8.58 -7.62
C THR A 213 24.47 -8.95 -9.09
N VAL A 214 23.41 -8.94 -9.91
CA VAL A 214 23.51 -9.32 -11.31
C VAL A 214 24.05 -8.15 -12.14
N PRO A 215 25.20 -8.32 -12.82
CA PRO A 215 25.79 -7.26 -13.64
C PRO A 215 24.84 -6.88 -14.77
N GLY A 216 24.68 -5.58 -15.00
CA GLY A 216 23.79 -5.05 -16.04
C GLY A 216 24.20 -3.65 -16.47
N SER A 217 23.83 -3.29 -17.69
CA SER A 217 24.10 -1.97 -18.25
C SER A 217 23.16 -0.91 -17.68
N ARG A 218 23.53 0.38 -17.81
CA ARG A 218 22.64 1.49 -17.39
C ARG A 218 21.33 1.52 -18.17
N GLN A 219 21.36 1.11 -19.43
CA GLN A 219 20.17 0.97 -20.27
C GLN A 219 19.22 -0.09 -19.71
N GLU A 220 19.72 -1.27 -19.33
CA GLU A 220 18.89 -2.34 -18.78
C GLU A 220 18.20 -1.97 -17.47
N ARG A 221 18.83 -1.10 -16.67
CA ARG A 221 18.28 -0.59 -15.40
C ARG A 221 17.27 0.54 -15.57
N GLY A 222 17.01 1.01 -16.79
CA GLY A 222 16.08 2.13 -17.03
C GLY A 222 16.59 3.49 -16.56
N VAL A 223 17.89 3.62 -16.29
CA VAL A 223 18.53 4.87 -15.82
C VAL A 223 19.08 5.63 -17.03
N TYR A 224 18.20 5.90 -17.99
CA TYR A 224 18.49 6.76 -19.13
C TYR A 224 18.40 8.21 -18.66
N ILE A 225 19.53 8.90 -18.58
CA ILE A 225 19.61 10.36 -18.55
C ILE A 225 20.02 10.80 -19.94
#